data_AF-A0A0Q4GKU1-F1
#
_entry.id   AF-A0A0Q4GKU1-F1
#
_cell.length_a   1.000
_cell.length_b   1.000
_cell.length_c   1.000
_cell.angle_alpha   90.00
_cell.angle_beta   90.00
_cell.angle_gamma   90.00
#
_symmetry.space_group_name_H-M   'P 1'
#
loop_
_entity.id
_entity.type
_entity.pdbx_description
1 polymer ?
#
loop_
_entity_poly.entity_id
_entity_poly.type
_entity_poly.pdbx_seq_one_letter_code
_entity_poly.pdbx_strand_id
1 'polypeptide(L)' 'MENIITPDQLISNHASNGNKATLKVGSKFQWDRKHVSKEIPTLEAFKNEIDNFYDYKLILGYDGAVGQTVYMVTAIK' A
#
# COMPACT_ATOMS: atom_id res chain seq x y z
N MET A 1 -1.11 17.96 1.73
CA MET A 1 -0.70 16.66 2.29
C MET A 1 -0.90 15.62 1.21
N GLU A 2 0.15 14.91 0.78
CA GLU A 2 -0.04 13.72 -0.06
C GLU A 2 -0.84 12.68 0.73
N ASN A 3 -1.89 12.13 0.12
CA ASN A 3 -2.74 11.13 0.75
C ASN A 3 -2.06 9.76 0.61
N ILE A 4 -1.47 9.26 1.69
CA ILE A 4 -0.77 7.96 1.69
C ILE A 4 -1.81 6.86 1.91
N ILE A 5 -1.95 5.96 0.94
CA ILE A 5 -2.92 4.86 0.98
C ILE A 5 -2.55 3.87 2.11
N THR A 6 -3.49 3.59 2.99
CA THR A 6 -3.33 2.60 4.08
C THR A 6 -3.75 1.20 3.62
N PRO A 7 -3.44 0.15 4.39
CA PRO A 7 -3.75 -1.23 4.00
C PRO A 7 -5.25 -1.47 3.76
N ASP A 8 -6.11 -1.03 4.67
CA ASP A 8 -7.57 -1.15 4.56
C ASP A 8 -8.14 -0.43 3.31
N GLN A 9 -7.63 0.77 3.02
CA GLN A 9 -8.01 1.53 1.83
C GLN A 9 -7.58 0.81 0.55
N LEU A 10 -6.40 0.19 0.55
CA LEU A 10 -5.90 -0.52 -0.61
C LEU A 10 -6.80 -1.70 -0.98
N ILE A 11 -7.15 -2.54 0.00
CA ILE A 11 -8.08 -3.67 -0.24
C ILE A 11 -9.42 -3.16 -0.72
N SER A 12 -9.97 -2.15 -0.04
CA SER A 12 -11.28 -1.61 -0.41
C SER A 12 -11.30 -1.13 -1.87
N ASN A 13 -10.20 -0.51 -2.32
CA ASN A 13 -10.03 -0.10 -3.70
C ASN A 13 -9.94 -1.30 -4.65
N HIS A 14 -9.11 -2.30 -4.33
CA HIS A 14 -8.97 -3.51 -5.14
C HIS A 14 -10.30 -4.28 -5.29
N ALA A 15 -10.97 -4.54 -4.18
CA ALA A 15 -12.26 -5.23 -4.14
C ALA A 15 -13.33 -4.48 -4.95
N SER A 16 -13.40 -3.15 -4.80
CA SER A 16 -14.34 -2.30 -5.56
C SER A 16 -14.03 -2.22 -7.05
N ASN A 17 -12.77 -2.47 -7.45
CA ASN A 17 -12.32 -2.43 -8.84
C ASN A 17 -12.22 -3.84 -9.48
N GLY A 18 -12.87 -4.85 -8.90
CA GLY A 18 -12.89 -6.21 -9.41
C GLY A 18 -11.54 -6.93 -9.30
N ASN A 19 -10.81 -6.71 -8.19
CA ASN A 19 -9.48 -7.26 -7.91
C ASN A 19 -8.45 -6.93 -8.99
N LYS A 20 -8.40 -5.66 -9.40
CA LYS A 20 -7.41 -5.13 -10.35
C LYS A 20 -6.61 -4.00 -9.73
N ALA A 21 -5.39 -3.80 -10.20
CA ALA A 21 -4.54 -2.68 -9.83
C ALA A 21 -5.31 -1.34 -9.87
N THR A 22 -5.30 -0.64 -8.74
CA THR A 22 -5.95 0.67 -8.53
C THR A 22 -4.96 1.81 -8.36
N LEU A 23 -3.72 1.50 -7.99
CA LEU A 23 -2.63 2.46 -7.87
C LEU A 23 -1.93 2.66 -9.20
N LYS A 24 -1.34 3.85 -9.38
CA LYS A 24 -0.52 4.19 -10.55
C LYS A 24 0.96 4.13 -10.19
N VAL A 25 1.83 4.03 -11.19
CA VAL A 25 3.28 4.25 -10.98
C VAL A 25 3.51 5.63 -10.36
N GLY A 26 4.31 5.68 -9.30
CA GLY A 26 4.52 6.88 -8.48
C GLY A 26 3.55 7.04 -7.31
N SER A 27 2.44 6.27 -7.25
CA SER A 27 1.56 6.25 -6.10
C SER A 27 2.29 5.71 -4.86
N LYS A 28 1.98 6.30 -3.70
CA LYS A 28 2.56 5.94 -2.41
C LYS A 28 1.52 5.23 -1.54
N PHE A 29 1.95 4.19 -0.85
CA PHE A 29 1.16 3.49 0.14
C PHE A 29 2.02 3.17 1.36
N GLN A 30 1.39 2.93 2.49
CA GLN A 30 2.08 2.59 3.73
C GLN A 30 1.43 1.39 4.39
N TRP A 31 2.27 0.65 5.11
CA TRP A 31 1.75 -0.28 6.10
C TRP A 31 1.62 0.43 7.45
N ASP A 32 0.39 0.45 7.98
CA ASP A 32 0.09 0.97 9.31
C ASP A 32 -0.73 -0.06 10.10
N ARG A 33 -0.16 -0.54 11.21
CA ARG A 33 -0.79 -1.51 12.12
C ARG A 33 -2.14 -1.03 12.67
N LYS A 34 -2.38 0.28 12.76
CA LYS A 34 -3.66 0.85 13.24
C LYS A 34 -4.78 0.76 12.20
N HIS A 35 -4.43 0.60 10.93
CA HIS A 35 -5.34 0.60 9.79
C HIS A 35 -5.28 -0.72 9.01
N VAL A 36 -5.00 -1.84 9.71
CA VAL A 36 -5.05 -3.18 9.13
C VAL A 36 -6.50 -3.66 9.02
N SER A 37 -6.83 -4.35 7.93
CA SER A 37 -8.09 -5.08 7.75
C SER A 37 -7.96 -6.52 8.29
N LYS A 38 -9.09 -7.19 8.52
CA LYS A 38 -9.13 -8.64 8.82
C LYS A 38 -8.43 -9.49 7.75
N GLU A 39 -8.42 -9.05 6.50
CA GLU A 39 -7.84 -9.77 5.36
C GLU A 39 -6.31 -9.64 5.30
N ILE A 40 -5.75 -8.55 5.83
CA ILE A 40 -4.31 -8.28 5.89
C ILE A 40 -3.86 -7.89 7.29
N PRO A 41 -3.95 -8.81 8.26
CA PRO A 41 -3.67 -8.51 9.66
C PRO A 41 -2.18 -8.20 9.92
N THR A 42 -1.29 -8.54 8.99
CA THR A 42 0.17 -8.44 9.15
C THR A 42 0.82 -7.72 7.97
N LEU A 43 2.06 -7.25 8.18
CA LEU A 43 2.89 -6.67 7.11
C LEU A 43 3.14 -7.69 5.99
N GLU A 44 3.34 -8.96 6.33
CA GLU A 44 3.58 -10.02 5.35
C GLU A 44 2.34 -10.27 4.48
N ALA A 45 1.14 -10.36 5.08
CA ALA A 45 -0.11 -10.49 4.34
C ALA A 45 -0.32 -9.28 3.42
N PHE A 46 -0.05 -8.07 3.91
CA PHE A 46 -0.12 -6.87 3.08
C PHE A 46 0.84 -6.94 1.90
N LYS A 47 2.10 -7.35 2.11
CA LYS A 47 3.10 -7.52 1.05
C LYS A 47 2.66 -8.53 -0.01
N ASN A 48 2.17 -9.69 0.42
CA ASN A 48 1.66 -10.70 -0.50
C ASN A 48 0.51 -10.15 -1.36
N GLU A 49 -0.38 -9.34 -0.81
CA GLU A 49 -1.47 -8.72 -1.55
C GLU A 49 -0.94 -7.74 -2.61
N ILE A 50 -0.08 -6.79 -2.23
CA ILE A 50 0.48 -5.82 -3.18
C ILE A 50 1.40 -6.44 -4.23
N ASP A 51 2.15 -7.49 -3.88
CA ASP A 51 3.08 -8.18 -4.79
C ASP A 51 2.34 -8.82 -5.98
N ASN A 52 1.04 -9.11 -5.85
CA ASN A 52 0.21 -9.59 -6.96
C ASN A 52 -0.06 -8.50 -8.02
N PHE A 53 0.00 -7.22 -7.65
CA PHE A 53 -0.44 -6.12 -8.51
C PHE A 53 0.67 -5.13 -8.88
N TYR A 54 1.72 -5.01 -8.05
CA TYR A 54 2.69 -3.93 -8.17
C TYR A 54 4.12 -4.40 -7.92
N ASP A 55 5.06 -3.76 -8.59
CA ASP A 55 6.43 -3.64 -8.09
C ASP A 55 6.56 -2.29 -7.37
N TYR A 56 7.33 -2.25 -6.28
CA TYR A 56 7.48 -1.05 -5.47
C TYR A 56 8.83 -0.99 -4.78
N LYS A 57 9.22 0.21 -4.35
CA LYS A 57 10.42 0.44 -3.55
C LYS A 57 10.08 1.12 -2.25
N LEU A 58 10.83 0.76 -1.20
CA LEU A 58 10.78 1.46 0.08
C LEU A 58 11.29 2.90 -0.09
N ILE A 59 10.51 3.85 0.38
CA ILE A 59 10.91 5.25 0.51
C ILE A 59 11.04 5.56 2.00
N LEU A 60 12.28 5.68 2.46
CA LEU A 60 12.60 6.19 3.79
C LEU A 60 12.59 7.71 3.75
N GLY A 61 11.93 8.37 4.72
CA GLY A 61 12.05 9.81 4.92
C GLY A 61 10.98 10.68 4.27
N TYR A 62 9.70 10.33 4.40
CA TYR A 62 8.67 11.36 4.25
C TYR A 62 8.64 12.20 5.54
N ASP A 63 8.85 13.51 5.44
CA ASP A 63 8.98 14.48 6.56
C ASP A 63 7.84 14.42 7.60
N GLY A 64 6.69 13.81 7.27
CA GLY A 64 5.56 13.59 8.18
C GLY A 64 5.43 12.19 8.80
N ALA A 65 6.36 11.27 8.53
CA ALA A 65 6.18 9.82 8.74
C ALA A 65 7.33 9.19 9.56
N VAL A 66 7.81 9.87 10.60
CA VAL A 66 8.86 9.34 11.49
C VAL A 66 8.40 8.00 12.06
N GLY A 67 9.04 6.91 11.62
CA GLY A 67 8.74 5.54 12.06
C GLY A 67 7.76 4.74 11.19
N GLN A 68 7.24 5.28 10.09
CA GLN A 68 6.36 4.55 9.17
C GLN A 68 7.11 4.14 7.90
N THR A 69 6.88 2.91 7.42
CA THR A 69 7.45 2.42 6.16
C THR A 69 6.51 2.74 5.01
N VAL A 70 6.91 3.72 4.20
CA VAL A 70 6.19 4.14 2.99
C VAL A 70 6.84 3.50 1.79
N TYR A 71 6.03 3.01 0.88
CA TYR A 71 6.45 2.39 -0.37
C TYR A 71 5.88 3.17 -1.53
N MET A 72 6.58 3.15 -2.66
CA MET A 72 6.11 3.76 -3.91
C MET A 72 6.09 2.75 -5.02
N VAL A 73 4.98 2.71 -5.75
CA VAL A 73 4.79 1.85 -6.92
C VAL A 73 5.77 2.27 -8.02
N THR A 74 6.56 1.31 -8.50
CA THR A 74 7.49 1.46 -9.62
C THR A 74 6.97 0.83 -10.90
N ALA A 75 6.12 -0.19 -10.81
CA ALA A 75 5.45 -0.81 -11.95
C ALA A 75 4.10 -1.43 -11.54
N ILE A 76 3.24 -1.67 -12.53
CA ILE A 76 1.96 -2.40 -12.40
C ILE A 76 2.12 -3.72 -13.15
N LYS A 77 1.66 -4.82 -12.56
CA LYS A 77 1.70 -6.17 -13.15
C LYS A 77 0.45 -6.47 -13.99
#